data_AF-A0A379E9E2-F1
#
_entry.id   AF-A0A379E9E2-F1
#
_cell.length_a   1.000
_cell.length_b   1.000
_cell.length_c   1.000
_cell.angle_alpha   90.00
_cell.angle_beta   90.00
_cell.angle_gamma   90.00
#
_symmetry.space_group_name_H-M   'P 1'
#
loop_
_entity.id
_entity.type
_entity.pdbx_description
1 polymer ?
#
loop_
_entity_poly.entity_id
_entity_poly.type
_entity_poly.pdbx_seq_one_letter_code
_entity_poly.pdbx_strand_id
1 'polypeptide(L)'
;MDSTTERVNNRTAQEVKVLFSITREIDTPSSEISGLLIAAQAYFAIRDSERSLFYTEEALNKSRELMDSGEPSGYQVWKSCMLLKGALLYNDKDSSRALVVYEELADHASTHSDVYYLMEARRMCGHLYYSTGEKQAAFEYMLLALASGAYLDMSIRRQSTFLHAAHMALYLCSALRPLCDLDILRSQLREWLGDDWEDVLSASVSPEHHFYSNGSWVEARDLRAGDLLQLKEKNCYTTLISVETLPHYEKVYNFDIADNENYYVTEDGILVHNGYSDKADDLAKASDDSDFDISKYKLKDGQKLGDFGEDIAEDYYRAQGYDEFYAVQNRSGNGVDIVARNSETGDMVKVEVKTTRQDRLWNGGETREIPMSKDQRQMGGENYTNDRLNRAAKSEDGYTDGHSSKQAKKALKDQRKAKKTGAKVKTEKLDIYVDKTGKLRGKPEVRKW
;
A
#
# COMPACT_ATOMS: atom_id res chain seq x y z
N MET A 1 22.21 -13.48 8.39
CA MET A 1 22.78 -12.14 8.65
C MET A 1 21.69 -11.33 9.32
N ASP A 2 21.96 -10.80 10.50
CA ASP A 2 21.03 -10.06 11.37
C ASP A 2 20.25 -9.00 10.59
N SER A 3 18.93 -9.15 10.52
CA SER A 3 18.02 -8.10 10.09
C SER A 3 17.73 -7.21 11.30
N THR A 4 18.48 -6.11 11.43
CA THR A 4 18.24 -5.09 12.45
C THR A 4 17.06 -4.19 12.06
N THR A 5 15.84 -4.65 12.31
CA THR A 5 14.65 -3.77 12.41
C THR A 5 14.43 -3.23 13.83
N GLU A 6 15.20 -3.69 14.81
CA GLU A 6 15.47 -2.93 16.03
C GLU A 6 16.75 -2.13 15.82
N ARG A 7 16.69 -0.79 15.95
CA ARG A 7 17.89 0.08 15.96
C ARG A 7 18.65 -0.07 17.27
N VAL A 8 19.16 -1.27 17.53
CA VAL A 8 20.02 -1.55 18.67
C VAL A 8 21.37 -0.89 18.36
N ASN A 9 21.78 0.11 19.15
CA ASN A 9 22.98 0.98 18.98
C ASN A 9 22.83 2.20 18.05
N ASN A 10 21.79 3.01 18.24
CA ASN A 10 21.68 4.32 17.58
C ASN A 10 22.86 5.25 17.95
N ARG A 11 23.74 5.53 16.97
CA ARG A 11 24.88 6.45 17.11
C ARG A 11 24.59 7.86 16.62
N THR A 12 23.38 8.18 16.13
CA THR A 12 23.03 9.48 15.54
C THR A 12 23.39 10.64 16.46
N ALA A 13 23.09 10.54 17.76
CA ALA A 13 23.45 11.60 18.71
C ALA A 13 24.97 11.79 18.88
N GLN A 14 25.78 10.74 18.69
CA GLN A 14 27.24 10.84 18.70
C GLN A 14 27.76 11.43 17.38
N GLU A 15 27.27 10.94 16.24
CA GLU A 15 27.71 11.40 14.92
C GLU A 15 27.29 12.85 14.64
N VAL A 16 26.12 13.29 15.11
CA VAL A 16 25.70 14.70 15.04
C VAL A 16 26.63 15.61 15.86
N LYS A 17 27.15 15.14 17.01
CA LYS A 17 28.16 15.91 17.77
C LYS A 17 29.47 16.04 17.00
N VAL A 18 29.89 14.98 16.30
CA VAL A 18 31.08 14.99 15.44
C VAL A 18 30.88 15.95 14.28
N LEU A 19 29.72 15.88 13.60
CA LEU A 19 29.33 16.80 12.54
C LEU A 19 29.46 18.26 13.00
N PHE A 20 28.89 18.61 14.16
CA PHE A 20 29.02 19.97 14.69
C PHE A 20 30.43 20.35 15.14
N SER A 21 31.31 19.40 15.46
CA SER A 21 32.74 19.70 15.63
C SER A 21 33.35 20.12 14.30
N ILE A 22 33.09 19.35 13.25
CA ILE A 22 33.62 19.59 11.91
C ILE A 22 33.09 20.91 11.34
N THR A 23 31.80 21.21 11.47
CA THR A 23 31.26 22.50 10.97
C THR A 23 31.85 23.70 11.70
N ARG A 24 32.16 23.56 13.00
CA ARG A 24 32.88 24.59 13.77
C ARG A 24 34.34 24.72 13.38
N GLU A 25 34.99 23.63 12.98
CA GLU A 25 36.36 23.66 12.43
C GLU A 25 36.42 24.32 11.05
N ILE A 26 35.38 24.14 10.22
CA ILE A 26 35.24 24.82 8.92
C ILE A 26 34.99 26.32 9.11
N ASP A 27 34.26 26.70 10.17
CA ASP A 27 34.02 28.08 10.59
C ASP A 27 33.40 28.96 9.50
N THR A 28 32.38 28.44 8.81
CA THR A 28 31.58 29.24 7.86
C THR A 28 30.08 29.13 8.17
N PRO A 29 29.30 30.23 8.03
CA PRO A 29 27.86 30.17 8.28
C PRO A 29 27.13 29.14 7.43
N SER A 30 27.51 29.00 6.15
CA SER A 30 26.98 27.99 5.23
C SER A 30 27.22 26.55 5.74
N SER A 31 28.40 26.26 6.28
CA SER A 31 28.69 24.93 6.85
C SER A 31 27.89 24.67 8.12
N GLU A 32 27.67 25.68 8.96
CA GLU A 32 26.91 25.55 10.20
C GLU A 32 25.43 25.23 9.91
N ILE A 33 24.77 26.02 9.05
CA ILE A 33 23.36 25.81 8.70
C ILE A 33 23.15 24.47 7.96
N SER A 34 24.10 24.07 7.11
CA SER A 34 24.05 22.79 6.41
C SER A 34 24.20 21.63 7.39
N GLY A 35 25.09 21.77 8.39
CA GLY A 35 25.22 20.79 9.47
C GLY A 35 23.92 20.61 10.26
N LEU A 36 23.20 21.70 10.53
CA LEU A 36 21.90 21.64 11.21
C LEU A 36 20.84 20.94 10.35
N LEU A 37 20.76 21.23 9.05
CA LEU A 37 19.86 20.54 8.13
C LEU A 37 20.18 19.04 8.05
N ILE A 38 21.46 18.67 7.95
CA ILE A 38 21.88 17.26 7.94
C ILE A 38 21.51 16.58 9.25
N ALA A 39 21.70 17.25 10.40
CA ALA A 39 21.28 16.72 11.69
C ALA A 39 19.76 16.52 11.73
N ALA A 40 18.97 17.48 11.26
CA ALA A 40 17.52 17.38 11.17
C ALA A 40 17.10 16.18 10.31
N GLN A 41 17.64 16.04 9.11
CA GLN A 41 17.36 14.90 8.22
C GLN A 41 17.77 13.56 8.84
N ALA A 42 18.90 13.51 9.56
CA ALA A 42 19.34 12.30 10.25
C ALA A 42 18.35 11.90 11.35
N TYR A 43 17.86 12.86 12.15
CA TYR A 43 16.82 12.61 13.16
C TYR A 43 15.47 12.26 12.55
N PHE A 44 15.11 12.90 11.44
CA PHE A 44 13.92 12.56 10.65
C PHE A 44 13.97 11.12 10.15
N ALA A 45 15.11 10.72 9.56
CA ALA A 45 15.30 9.36 9.07
C ALA A 45 15.22 8.34 10.21
N ILE A 46 15.66 8.73 11.42
CA ILE A 46 15.50 7.89 12.60
C ILE A 46 14.12 7.98 13.29
N ARG A 47 13.15 8.69 12.70
CA ARG A 47 11.80 8.89 13.24
C ARG A 47 11.78 9.55 14.62
N ASP A 48 12.78 10.38 14.90
CA ASP A 48 12.85 11.24 16.08
C ASP A 48 12.37 12.64 15.67
N SER A 49 11.05 12.80 15.56
CA SER A 49 10.41 14.03 15.07
C SER A 49 10.73 15.24 15.94
N GLU A 50 10.86 15.07 17.26
CA GLU A 50 11.14 16.16 18.19
C GLU A 50 12.52 16.76 17.93
N ARG A 51 13.56 15.94 17.86
CA ARG A 51 14.91 16.43 17.57
C ARG A 51 15.04 16.90 16.13
N SER A 52 14.39 16.22 15.19
CA SER A 52 14.35 16.65 13.80
C SER A 52 13.81 18.08 13.70
N LEU A 53 12.64 18.34 14.29
CA LEU A 53 12.01 19.64 14.29
C LEU A 53 12.88 20.69 15.00
N PHE A 54 13.48 20.34 16.14
CA PHE A 54 14.42 21.22 16.84
C PHE A 54 15.55 21.71 15.93
N TYR A 55 16.26 20.79 15.27
CA TYR A 55 17.35 21.18 14.38
C TYR A 55 16.86 21.89 13.11
N THR A 56 15.66 21.56 12.61
CA THR A 56 15.04 22.29 11.50
C THR A 56 14.76 23.74 11.86
N GLU A 57 14.21 24.02 13.04
CA GLU A 57 13.92 25.39 13.47
C GLU A 57 15.21 26.20 13.72
N GLU A 58 16.23 25.58 14.33
CA GLU A 58 17.55 26.20 14.49
C GLU A 58 18.18 26.55 13.13
N ALA A 59 18.11 25.64 12.16
CA ALA A 59 18.58 25.89 10.80
C ALA A 59 17.81 27.03 10.14
N LEU A 60 16.47 27.05 10.25
CA LEU A 60 15.61 28.10 9.69
C LEU A 60 15.95 29.47 10.25
N ASN A 61 16.14 29.58 11.57
CA ASN A 61 16.48 30.85 12.21
C ASN A 61 17.79 31.42 11.66
N LYS A 62 18.85 30.60 11.63
CA LYS A 62 20.15 31.02 11.09
C LYS A 62 20.11 31.28 9.58
N SER A 63 19.37 30.48 8.83
CA SER A 63 19.19 30.70 7.39
C SER A 63 18.49 32.03 7.10
N ARG A 64 17.50 32.44 7.92
CA ARG A 64 16.85 33.75 7.81
C ARG A 64 17.84 34.88 8.07
N GLU A 65 18.64 34.78 9.13
CA GLU A 65 19.69 35.78 9.42
C GLU A 65 20.67 35.97 8.25
N LEU A 66 21.04 34.87 7.58
CA LEU A 66 21.90 34.92 6.40
C LEU A 66 21.21 35.51 5.16
N MET A 67 19.92 35.23 4.98
CA MET A 67 19.14 35.88 3.92
C MET A 67 19.07 37.39 4.15
N ASP A 68 18.83 37.82 5.39
CA ASP A 68 18.78 39.23 5.78
C ASP A 68 20.15 39.93 5.61
N SER A 69 21.26 39.20 5.77
CA SER A 69 22.60 39.71 5.49
C SER A 69 22.98 39.71 4.01
N GLY A 70 22.10 39.22 3.12
CA GLY A 70 22.32 39.16 1.68
C GLY A 70 23.18 37.98 1.21
N GLU A 71 23.43 37.00 2.09
CA GLU A 71 24.19 35.80 1.76
C GLU A 71 23.33 34.78 0.99
N PRO A 72 23.67 34.44 -0.28
CA PRO A 72 22.82 33.57 -1.11
C PRO A 72 22.60 32.15 -0.55
N SER A 73 23.54 31.68 0.30
CA SER A 73 23.46 30.36 0.93
C SER A 73 22.29 30.22 1.90
N GLY A 74 21.79 31.34 2.47
CA GLY A 74 20.66 31.34 3.39
C GLY A 74 19.41 30.76 2.76
N TYR A 75 19.02 31.25 1.58
CA TYR A 75 17.80 30.81 0.88
C TYR A 75 17.85 29.33 0.46
N GLN A 76 19.02 28.83 0.05
CA GLN A 76 19.17 27.45 -0.42
C GLN A 76 18.92 26.42 0.69
N VAL A 77 19.39 26.69 1.90
CA VAL A 77 19.15 25.83 3.06
C VAL A 77 17.76 26.07 3.64
N TRP A 78 17.31 27.33 3.66
CA TRP A 78 15.98 27.71 4.14
C TRP A 78 14.86 26.93 3.45
N LYS A 79 14.84 26.90 2.11
CA LYS A 79 13.77 26.21 1.35
C LYS A 79 13.71 24.72 1.63
N SER A 80 14.87 24.07 1.80
CA SER A 80 14.97 22.65 2.17
C SER A 80 14.45 22.40 3.59
N CYS A 81 14.75 23.30 4.52
CA CYS A 81 14.23 23.23 5.89
C CYS A 81 12.72 23.45 5.94
N MET A 82 12.18 24.37 5.13
CA MET A 82 10.73 24.61 5.03
C MET A 82 9.98 23.37 4.52
N LEU A 83 10.50 22.70 3.48
CA LEU A 83 9.93 21.43 3.01
C LEU A 83 9.93 20.36 4.11
N LEU A 84 11.05 20.19 4.81
CA LEU A 84 11.17 19.22 5.90
C LEU A 84 10.24 19.54 7.07
N LYS A 85 10.14 20.82 7.46
CA LYS A 85 9.23 21.29 8.52
C LYS A 85 7.78 21.04 8.15
N GLY A 86 7.39 21.37 6.92
CA GLY A 86 6.03 21.10 6.42
C GLY A 86 5.71 19.60 6.46
N ALA A 87 6.66 18.75 6.07
CA ALA A 87 6.50 17.30 6.10
C ALA A 87 6.41 16.73 7.52
N LEU A 88 7.25 17.21 8.45
CA LEU A 88 7.18 16.87 9.87
C LEU A 88 5.79 17.19 10.45
N LEU A 89 5.29 18.39 10.21
CA LEU A 89 3.98 18.83 10.69
C LEU A 89 2.84 18.03 10.05
N TYR A 90 2.92 17.76 8.76
CA TYR A 90 1.95 16.93 8.06
C TYR A 90 1.91 15.50 8.62
N ASN A 91 3.07 14.89 8.86
CA ASN A 91 3.18 13.55 9.44
C ASN A 91 2.63 13.50 10.88
N ASP A 92 2.77 14.58 11.64
CA ASP A 92 2.18 14.76 12.97
C ASP A 92 0.68 15.13 12.91
N LYS A 93 0.07 15.12 11.71
CA LYS A 93 -1.34 15.43 11.44
C LYS A 93 -1.75 16.85 11.77
N ASP A 94 -0.80 17.79 11.75
CA ASP A 94 -1.05 19.22 11.92
C ASP A 94 -1.08 19.93 10.56
N SER A 95 -2.12 19.63 9.77
CA SER A 95 -2.29 20.19 8.43
C SER A 95 -2.38 21.71 8.42
N SER A 96 -2.90 22.32 9.49
CA SER A 96 -3.03 23.78 9.58
C SER A 96 -1.67 24.46 9.69
N ARG A 97 -0.78 23.97 10.55
CA ARG A 97 0.57 24.53 10.64
C ARG A 97 1.41 24.17 9.42
N ALA A 98 1.24 22.97 8.85
CA ALA A 98 1.92 22.58 7.61
C ALA A 98 1.54 23.53 6.45
N LEU A 99 0.27 23.89 6.33
CA LEU A 99 -0.21 24.83 5.32
C LEU A 99 0.48 26.20 5.44
N VAL A 100 0.55 26.76 6.65
CA VAL A 100 1.24 28.04 6.90
C VAL A 100 2.71 27.97 6.47
N VAL A 101 3.39 26.85 6.73
CA VAL A 101 4.79 26.66 6.31
C VAL A 101 4.91 26.63 4.79
N TYR A 102 4.05 25.90 4.08
CA TYR A 102 4.12 25.85 2.62
C TYR A 102 3.70 27.16 1.96
N GLU A 103 2.77 27.93 2.55
CA GLU A 103 2.44 29.27 2.06
C GLU A 103 3.61 30.25 2.23
N GLU A 104 4.29 30.22 3.38
CA GLU A 104 5.50 31.03 3.60
C GLU A 104 6.62 30.66 2.60
N LEU A 105 6.80 29.36 2.31
CA LEU A 105 7.72 28.88 1.27
C LEU A 105 7.34 29.43 -0.11
N ALA A 106 6.05 29.40 -0.47
CA ALA A 106 5.58 29.92 -1.74
C ALA A 106 5.86 31.43 -1.87
N ASP A 107 5.59 32.22 -0.82
CA ASP A 107 5.83 33.66 -0.84
C ASP A 107 7.31 33.99 -1.07
N HIS A 108 8.21 33.33 -0.32
CA HIS A 108 9.65 33.54 -0.48
C HIS A 108 10.14 33.04 -1.84
N ALA A 109 9.69 31.87 -2.31
CA ALA A 109 10.07 31.35 -3.62
C ALA A 109 9.63 32.30 -4.75
N SER A 110 8.45 32.92 -4.62
CA SER A 110 7.98 33.95 -5.55
C SER A 110 8.90 35.18 -5.55
N THR A 111 9.31 35.68 -4.37
CA THR A 111 10.24 36.82 -4.27
C THR A 111 11.61 36.51 -4.89
N HIS A 112 12.06 35.27 -4.81
CA HIS A 112 13.35 34.82 -5.37
C HIS A 112 13.26 34.36 -6.82
N SER A 113 12.08 34.43 -7.46
CA SER A 113 11.83 33.88 -8.80
C SER A 113 12.18 32.39 -8.93
N ASP A 114 12.09 31.64 -7.83
CA ASP A 114 12.34 30.19 -7.78
C ASP A 114 11.03 29.46 -8.13
N VAL A 115 10.73 29.41 -9.43
CA VAL A 115 9.46 28.87 -9.95
C VAL A 115 9.26 27.39 -9.62
N TYR A 116 10.35 26.64 -9.41
CA TYR A 116 10.28 25.23 -9.01
C TYR A 116 9.74 25.09 -7.58
N TYR A 117 10.33 25.79 -6.61
CA TYR A 117 9.87 25.73 -5.23
C TYR A 117 8.52 26.43 -5.03
N LEU A 118 8.21 27.45 -5.85
CA LEU A 118 6.88 28.05 -5.86
C LEU A 118 5.80 27.04 -6.30
N MET A 119 6.06 26.29 -7.37
CA MET A 119 5.19 25.21 -7.82
C MET A 119 5.04 24.15 -6.72
N GLU A 120 6.15 23.68 -6.15
CA GLU A 120 6.13 22.61 -5.15
C GLU A 120 5.38 23.00 -3.89
N ALA A 121 5.61 24.22 -3.40
CA ALA A 121 4.90 24.75 -2.23
C ALA A 121 3.38 24.83 -2.47
N ARG A 122 2.96 25.35 -3.62
CA ARG A 122 1.53 25.43 -4.00
C ARG A 122 0.92 24.06 -4.16
N ARG A 123 1.66 23.11 -4.74
CA ARG A 123 1.24 21.71 -4.88
C ARG A 123 1.01 21.06 -3.52
N MET A 124 1.92 21.25 -2.56
CA MET A 124 1.77 20.77 -1.19
C MET A 124 0.55 21.37 -0.49
N CYS A 125 0.30 22.68 -0.63
CA CYS A 125 -0.93 23.29 -0.12
C CYS A 125 -2.18 22.65 -0.75
N GLY A 126 -2.18 22.41 -2.06
CA GLY A 126 -3.28 21.73 -2.75
C GLY A 126 -3.51 20.31 -2.23
N HIS A 127 -2.46 19.54 -1.98
CA HIS A 127 -2.54 18.21 -1.39
C HIS A 127 -3.11 18.25 0.04
N LEU A 128 -2.67 19.21 0.86
CA LEU A 128 -3.20 19.40 2.20
C LEU A 128 -4.71 19.68 2.18
N TYR A 129 -5.17 20.63 1.36
CA TYR A 129 -6.60 20.90 1.20
C TYR A 129 -7.37 19.69 0.68
N TYR A 130 -6.80 18.92 -0.24
CA TYR A 130 -7.43 17.69 -0.71
C TYR A 130 -7.59 16.68 0.43
N SER A 131 -6.54 16.49 1.22
CA SER A 131 -6.52 15.54 2.35
C SER A 131 -7.50 15.92 3.47
N THR A 132 -7.82 17.21 3.62
CA THR A 132 -8.84 17.70 4.58
C THR A 132 -10.25 17.74 3.98
N GLY A 133 -10.42 17.38 2.70
CA GLY A 133 -11.71 17.32 2.01
C GLY A 133 -12.13 18.63 1.32
N GLU A 134 -11.33 19.68 1.40
CA GLU A 134 -11.59 21.00 0.80
C GLU A 134 -11.26 21.01 -0.70
N LYS A 135 -12.03 20.25 -1.49
CA LYS A 135 -11.74 19.99 -2.91
C LYS A 135 -11.63 21.24 -3.77
N GLN A 136 -12.42 22.27 -3.49
CA GLN A 136 -12.39 23.53 -4.24
C GLN A 136 -11.06 24.27 -4.03
N ALA A 137 -10.63 24.43 -2.77
CA ALA A 137 -9.33 25.03 -2.46
C ALA A 137 -8.19 24.17 -3.04
N ALA A 138 -8.27 22.84 -2.90
CA ALA A 138 -7.31 21.93 -3.51
C ALA A 138 -7.16 22.19 -5.02
N PHE A 139 -8.27 22.33 -5.74
CA PHE A 139 -8.26 22.57 -7.17
C PHE A 139 -7.60 23.91 -7.53
N GLU A 140 -7.93 24.97 -6.80
CA GLU A 140 -7.33 26.30 -6.99
C GLU A 140 -5.81 26.27 -6.78
N TYR A 141 -5.34 25.61 -5.72
CA TYR A 141 -3.89 25.47 -5.48
C TYR A 141 -3.19 24.58 -6.50
N MET A 142 -3.84 23.54 -7.03
CA MET A 142 -3.27 22.75 -8.13
C MET A 142 -3.13 23.60 -9.41
N LEU A 143 -4.10 24.45 -9.72
CA LEU A 143 -3.99 25.40 -10.84
C LEU A 143 -2.88 26.44 -10.60
N LEU A 144 -2.73 26.92 -9.36
CA LEU A 144 -1.63 27.83 -9.00
C LEU A 144 -0.25 27.15 -9.12
N ALA A 145 -0.14 25.88 -8.76
CA ALA A 145 1.07 25.09 -8.94
C ALA A 145 1.40 24.92 -10.43
N LEU A 146 0.41 24.56 -11.26
CA LEU A 146 0.57 24.47 -12.71
C LEU A 146 0.99 25.79 -13.34
N ALA A 147 0.37 26.90 -12.94
CA ALA A 147 0.72 28.22 -13.43
C ALA A 147 2.17 28.60 -13.06
N SER A 148 2.64 28.23 -11.86
CA SER A 148 4.04 28.42 -11.46
C SER A 148 4.99 27.57 -12.28
N GLY A 149 4.69 26.28 -12.43
CA GLY A 149 5.55 25.34 -13.13
C GLY A 149 5.53 25.50 -14.65
N ALA A 150 4.57 26.24 -15.22
CA ALA A 150 4.50 26.51 -16.66
C ALA A 150 5.75 27.24 -17.21
N TYR A 151 6.47 27.95 -16.34
CA TYR A 151 7.73 28.64 -16.68
C TYR A 151 8.97 27.72 -16.65
N LEU A 152 8.83 26.48 -16.17
CA LEU A 152 9.90 25.50 -16.20
C LEU A 152 10.08 24.95 -17.62
N ASP A 153 11.31 24.62 -17.96
CA ASP A 153 11.60 23.87 -19.18
C ASP A 153 10.78 22.59 -19.25
N MET A 154 10.41 22.17 -20.45
CA MET A 154 9.56 20.98 -20.66
C MET A 154 10.16 19.72 -20.02
N SER A 155 11.48 19.54 -20.09
CA SER A 155 12.17 18.42 -19.42
C SER A 155 11.94 18.42 -17.92
N ILE A 156 12.06 19.58 -17.27
CA ILE A 156 11.86 19.73 -15.83
C ILE A 156 10.41 19.48 -15.46
N ARG A 157 9.44 19.98 -16.25
CA ARG A 157 8.01 19.68 -16.03
C ARG A 157 7.73 18.17 -16.07
N ARG A 158 8.27 17.47 -17.07
CA ARG A 158 8.06 16.02 -17.23
C ARG A 158 8.77 15.15 -16.19
N GLN A 159 9.73 15.70 -15.45
CA GLN A 159 10.51 14.95 -14.45
C GLN A 159 10.23 15.41 -13.01
N SER A 160 9.29 16.33 -12.83
CA SER A 160 8.95 16.89 -11.52
C SER A 160 7.53 16.55 -11.12
N THR A 161 7.18 16.98 -9.93
CA THR A 161 5.83 16.93 -9.35
C THR A 161 4.82 17.84 -10.09
N PHE A 162 5.22 18.53 -11.16
CA PHE A 162 4.29 19.18 -12.09
C PHE A 162 3.27 18.18 -12.64
N LEU A 163 3.70 16.95 -12.96
CA LEU A 163 2.81 15.89 -13.44
C LEU A 163 1.76 15.50 -12.39
N HIS A 164 2.15 15.46 -11.12
CA HIS A 164 1.22 15.25 -10.02
C HIS A 164 0.18 16.38 -9.96
N ALA A 165 0.61 17.65 -10.03
CA ALA A 165 -0.30 18.79 -10.01
C ALA A 165 -1.29 18.75 -11.19
N ALA A 166 -0.82 18.35 -12.38
CA ALA A 166 -1.65 18.19 -13.58
C ALA A 166 -2.69 17.08 -13.41
N HIS A 167 -2.28 15.92 -12.92
CA HIS A 167 -3.17 14.80 -12.64
C HIS A 167 -4.26 15.21 -11.62
N MET A 168 -3.86 15.82 -10.51
CA MET A 168 -4.79 16.28 -9.48
C MET A 168 -5.74 17.37 -9.99
N ALA A 169 -5.24 18.31 -10.81
CA ALA A 169 -6.08 19.33 -11.42
C ALA A 169 -7.14 18.72 -12.35
N LEU A 170 -6.79 17.74 -13.19
CA LEU A 170 -7.75 17.03 -14.04
C LEU A 170 -8.80 16.27 -13.23
N TYR A 171 -8.36 15.52 -12.23
CA TYR A 171 -9.24 14.77 -11.33
C TYR A 171 -10.24 15.71 -10.63
N LEU A 172 -9.76 16.80 -10.04
CA LEU A 172 -10.62 17.77 -9.34
C LEU A 172 -11.51 18.55 -10.30
N CYS A 173 -11.00 18.95 -11.47
CA CYS A 173 -11.79 19.63 -12.50
C CYS A 173 -12.98 18.78 -12.93
N SER A 174 -12.76 17.47 -13.20
CA SER A 174 -13.82 16.54 -13.57
C SER A 174 -14.92 16.41 -12.51
N ALA A 175 -14.57 16.62 -11.23
CA ALA A 175 -15.50 16.52 -10.11
C ALA A 175 -16.21 17.85 -9.77
N LEU A 176 -15.59 18.99 -10.09
CA LEU A 176 -16.01 20.32 -9.61
C LEU A 176 -16.50 21.27 -10.71
N ARG A 177 -16.19 20.98 -11.97
CA ARG A 177 -16.42 21.89 -13.10
C ARG A 177 -17.12 21.18 -14.26
N PRO A 178 -17.79 21.94 -15.16
CA PRO A 178 -18.37 21.39 -16.38
C PRO A 178 -17.30 20.83 -17.32
N LEU A 179 -17.71 19.94 -18.24
CA LEU A 179 -16.81 19.30 -19.20
C LEU A 179 -16.04 20.28 -20.09
N CYS A 180 -16.60 21.45 -20.41
CA CYS A 180 -15.89 22.47 -21.19
C CYS A 180 -14.63 22.99 -20.50
N ASP A 181 -14.64 23.11 -19.17
CA ASP A 181 -13.48 23.56 -18.39
C ASP A 181 -12.40 22.46 -18.38
N LEU A 182 -12.82 21.20 -18.37
CA LEU A 182 -11.91 20.06 -18.49
C LEU A 182 -11.21 20.04 -19.86
N ASP A 183 -11.93 20.33 -20.94
CA ASP A 183 -11.35 20.41 -22.28
C ASP A 183 -10.33 21.56 -22.42
N ILE A 184 -10.59 22.70 -21.76
CA ILE A 184 -9.63 23.81 -21.68
C ILE A 184 -8.35 23.36 -20.96
N LEU A 185 -8.50 22.71 -19.80
CA LEU A 185 -7.36 22.24 -19.02
C LEU A 185 -6.53 21.19 -19.79
N ARG A 186 -7.18 20.24 -20.47
CA ARG A 186 -6.52 19.26 -21.35
C ARG A 186 -5.74 19.93 -22.48
N SER A 187 -6.35 20.92 -23.12
CA SER A 187 -5.68 21.69 -24.18
C SER A 187 -4.45 22.41 -23.65
N GLN A 188 -4.54 23.01 -22.46
CA GLN A 188 -3.41 23.70 -21.84
C GLN A 188 -2.29 22.72 -21.44
N LEU A 189 -2.63 21.55 -20.90
CA LEU A 189 -1.67 20.51 -20.56
C LEU A 189 -0.95 19.97 -21.80
N ARG A 190 -1.66 19.82 -22.92
CA ARG A 190 -1.04 19.46 -24.21
C ARG A 190 0.00 20.50 -24.66
N GLU A 191 -0.29 21.80 -24.51
CA GLU A 191 0.69 22.84 -24.82
C GLU A 191 1.92 22.81 -23.89
N TRP A 192 1.71 22.50 -22.61
CA TRP A 192 2.78 22.52 -21.61
C TRP A 192 3.63 21.24 -21.59
N LEU A 193 3.01 20.09 -21.84
CA LEU A 193 3.64 18.79 -21.70
C LEU A 193 3.89 18.12 -23.04
N GLY A 194 3.33 18.57 -24.16
CA GLY A 194 3.47 17.97 -25.49
C GLY A 194 2.26 17.13 -25.92
N ASP A 195 2.30 16.60 -27.14
CA ASP A 195 1.19 15.81 -27.70
C ASP A 195 0.95 14.48 -26.96
N ASP A 196 2.01 13.92 -26.38
CA ASP A 196 2.06 12.69 -25.55
C ASP A 196 1.74 12.96 -24.07
N TRP A 197 1.15 14.11 -23.72
CA TRP A 197 0.93 14.50 -22.32
C TRP A 197 0.08 13.49 -21.53
N GLU A 198 -0.86 12.80 -22.18
CA GLU A 198 -1.67 11.76 -21.53
C GLU A 198 -0.80 10.59 -21.10
N ASP A 199 0.08 10.10 -21.98
CA ASP A 199 1.01 9.00 -21.69
C ASP A 199 2.01 9.39 -20.59
N VAL A 200 2.48 10.64 -20.60
CA VAL A 200 3.40 11.15 -19.58
C VAL A 200 2.73 11.25 -18.21
N LEU A 201 1.44 11.63 -18.13
CA LEU A 201 0.71 11.68 -16.86
C LEU A 201 0.30 10.31 -16.34
N SER A 202 0.14 9.34 -17.24
CA SER A 202 -0.21 7.96 -16.90
C SER A 202 0.98 7.20 -16.28
N ALA A 203 2.21 7.71 -16.47
CA ALA A 203 3.42 7.20 -15.85
C ALA A 203 3.47 7.48 -14.33
N SER A 204 2.80 6.62 -13.56
CA SER A 204 2.83 6.61 -12.10
C SER A 204 3.48 5.33 -11.58
N VAL A 205 4.08 5.41 -10.40
CA VAL A 205 4.67 4.26 -9.72
C VAL A 205 3.54 3.40 -9.15
N SER A 206 3.50 2.12 -9.52
CA SER A 206 2.50 1.19 -8.98
C SER A 206 2.77 0.90 -7.49
N PRO A 207 1.73 0.65 -6.68
CA PRO A 207 1.88 0.33 -5.25
C PRO A 207 2.84 -0.83 -4.96
N GLU A 208 2.89 -1.80 -5.88
CA GLU A 208 3.72 -3.02 -5.81
C GLU A 208 5.19 -2.80 -6.24
N HIS A 209 5.52 -1.61 -6.76
CA HIS A 209 6.86 -1.35 -7.27
C HIS A 209 7.88 -1.27 -6.12
N HIS A 210 9.01 -1.96 -6.24
CA HIS A 210 9.96 -2.11 -5.14
C HIS A 210 11.11 -1.10 -5.22
N PHE A 211 11.36 -0.43 -4.10
CA PHE A 211 12.50 0.46 -3.89
C PHE A 211 13.49 -0.17 -2.92
N TYR A 212 14.80 0.00 -3.15
CA TYR A 212 15.79 -0.43 -2.16
C TYR A 212 15.89 0.61 -1.05
N SER A 213 15.24 0.30 0.08
CA SER A 213 15.08 1.20 1.21
C SER A 213 15.60 0.60 2.51
N ASN A 214 16.37 1.39 3.27
CA ASN A 214 16.92 1.03 4.59
C ASN A 214 17.64 -0.34 4.62
N GLY A 215 18.25 -0.76 3.50
CA GLY A 215 18.97 -2.03 3.37
C GLY A 215 18.11 -3.24 2.97
N SER A 216 16.87 -3.02 2.55
CA SER A 216 15.94 -4.05 2.08
C SER A 216 15.10 -3.57 0.89
N TRP A 217 14.50 -4.49 0.13
CA TRP A 217 13.47 -4.11 -0.85
C TRP A 217 12.15 -3.83 -0.14
N VAL A 218 11.54 -2.69 -0.45
CA VAL A 218 10.28 -2.22 0.14
C VAL A 218 9.35 -1.79 -0.98
N GLU A 219 8.10 -2.24 -0.96
CA GLU A 219 7.07 -1.83 -1.91
C GLU A 219 6.73 -0.34 -1.75
N ALA A 220 6.36 0.32 -2.85
CA ALA A 220 6.02 1.73 -2.88
C ALA A 220 4.92 2.09 -1.87
N ARG A 221 3.94 1.20 -1.68
CA ARG A 221 2.84 1.38 -0.70
C ARG A 221 3.28 1.30 0.76
N ASP A 222 4.41 0.64 1.04
CA ASP A 222 4.94 0.46 2.39
C ASP A 222 6.02 1.47 2.76
N LEU A 223 6.51 2.23 1.78
CA LEU A 223 7.44 3.34 2.00
C LEU A 223 6.82 4.40 2.92
N ARG A 224 7.65 4.93 3.83
CA ARG A 224 7.25 5.97 4.77
C ARG A 224 8.22 7.13 4.74
N ALA A 225 7.72 8.31 5.04
CA ALA A 225 8.55 9.46 5.30
C ALA A 225 9.64 9.12 6.36
N GLY A 226 10.87 9.52 6.07
CA GLY A 226 12.07 9.18 6.84
C GLY A 226 12.81 7.92 6.33
N ASP A 227 12.25 7.14 5.42
CA ASP A 227 12.97 6.00 4.85
C ASP A 227 14.11 6.45 3.93
N LEU A 228 15.24 5.73 3.96
CA LEU A 228 16.42 6.03 3.14
C LEU A 228 16.40 5.22 1.85
N LEU A 229 16.42 5.88 0.69
CA LEU A 229 16.46 5.24 -0.63
C LEU A 229 17.89 5.24 -1.18
N GLN A 230 18.35 4.09 -1.69
CA GLN A 230 19.69 3.94 -2.27
C GLN A 230 19.80 4.64 -3.63
N LEU A 231 20.83 5.47 -3.78
CA LEU A 231 21.18 6.11 -5.05
C LEU A 231 22.15 5.23 -5.86
N LYS A 232 22.39 5.62 -7.11
CA LYS A 232 23.29 4.93 -8.07
C LYS A 232 24.69 4.68 -7.52
N GLU A 233 25.21 5.62 -6.75
CA GLU A 233 26.46 5.44 -6.03
C GLU A 233 26.25 4.60 -4.77
N LYS A 234 27.01 3.50 -4.67
CA LYS A 234 26.91 2.57 -3.54
C LYS A 234 27.14 3.30 -2.21
N ASN A 235 26.27 3.05 -1.24
CA ASN A 235 26.24 3.72 0.08
C ASN A 235 25.90 5.22 0.05
N CYS A 236 25.46 5.77 -1.08
CA CYS A 236 24.81 7.08 -1.13
C CYS A 236 23.30 6.89 -1.03
N TYR A 237 22.64 7.72 -0.22
CA TYR A 237 21.21 7.62 0.08
C TYR A 237 20.55 8.98 0.00
N THR A 238 19.26 8.98 -0.35
CA THR A 238 18.36 10.13 -0.18
C THR A 238 17.28 9.80 0.84
N THR A 239 16.74 10.80 1.53
CA THR A 239 15.69 10.61 2.54
C THR A 239 14.33 10.90 1.92
N LEU A 240 13.39 9.96 2.05
CA LEU A 240 12.02 10.14 1.60
C LEU A 240 11.30 11.15 2.49
N ILE A 241 10.91 12.30 1.95
CA ILE A 241 10.34 13.41 2.74
C ILE A 241 8.82 13.27 2.90
N SER A 242 8.13 12.87 1.85
CA SER A 242 6.67 12.65 1.84
C SER A 242 6.30 11.54 0.87
N VAL A 243 5.13 10.93 1.11
CA VAL A 243 4.50 9.95 0.21
C VAL A 243 3.06 10.41 -0.02
N GLU A 244 2.65 10.43 -1.28
CA GLU A 244 1.32 10.89 -1.68
C GLU A 244 0.69 9.88 -2.62
N THR A 245 -0.56 9.51 -2.34
CA THR A 245 -1.33 8.59 -3.17
C THR A 245 -2.26 9.38 -4.09
N LEU A 246 -2.12 9.19 -5.39
CA LEU A 246 -2.98 9.79 -6.39
C LEU A 246 -4.27 8.96 -6.57
N PRO A 247 -5.45 9.60 -6.70
CA PRO A 247 -6.69 8.90 -7.01
C PRO A 247 -6.71 8.50 -8.49
N HIS A 248 -6.11 7.35 -8.80
CA HIS A 248 -6.04 6.82 -10.17
C HIS A 248 -6.06 5.29 -10.18
N TYR A 249 -6.65 4.73 -11.21
CA TYR A 249 -6.60 3.29 -11.50
C TYR A 249 -6.10 3.12 -12.92
N GLU A 250 -4.88 2.60 -13.07
CA GLU A 250 -4.30 2.30 -14.37
C GLU A 250 -3.86 0.84 -14.46
N LYS A 251 -4.06 0.26 -15.64
CA LYS A 251 -3.54 -1.07 -15.93
C LYS A 251 -2.07 -0.94 -16.31
N VAL A 252 -1.19 -1.25 -15.37
CA VAL A 252 0.26 -1.31 -15.61
C VAL A 252 0.66 -2.66 -16.20
N TYR A 253 1.67 -2.66 -17.06
CA TYR A 253 2.28 -3.87 -17.61
C TYR A 253 3.72 -3.95 -17.08
N ASN A 254 4.00 -4.99 -16.30
CA ASN A 254 5.38 -5.31 -15.94
C ASN A 254 6.01 -6.08 -17.11
N PHE A 255 7.31 -5.88 -17.33
CA PHE A 255 8.09 -6.62 -18.32
C PHE A 255 9.22 -7.35 -17.61
N ASP A 256 9.39 -8.64 -17.86
CA ASP A 256 10.45 -9.43 -17.21
C ASP A 256 11.79 -9.17 -17.91
N ILE A 257 12.84 -8.93 -17.13
CA ILE A 257 14.21 -8.76 -17.66
C ILE A 257 15.04 -9.95 -17.21
N ALA A 258 15.70 -10.62 -18.16
CA ALA A 258 16.61 -11.72 -17.81
C ALA A 258 17.75 -11.23 -16.88
N ASP A 259 18.08 -12.06 -15.90
CA ASP A 259 19.19 -11.94 -14.95
C ASP A 259 19.07 -10.82 -13.89
N ASN A 260 19.03 -9.55 -14.30
CA ASN A 260 19.04 -8.41 -13.38
C ASN A 260 17.91 -7.44 -13.67
N GLU A 261 16.91 -7.49 -12.83
CA GLU A 261 15.74 -6.62 -12.86
C GLU A 261 15.95 -5.31 -12.11
N ASN A 262 17.15 -5.05 -11.56
CA ASN A 262 17.43 -3.78 -10.90
C ASN A 262 17.75 -2.69 -11.93
N TYR A 263 17.11 -1.54 -11.77
CA TYR A 263 17.36 -0.36 -12.61
C TYR A 263 17.29 0.91 -11.77
N TYR A 264 17.75 2.02 -12.35
CA TYR A 264 17.73 3.33 -11.71
C TYR A 264 16.64 4.19 -12.35
N VAL A 265 15.85 4.83 -11.50
CA VAL A 265 14.85 5.83 -11.90
C VAL A 265 15.27 7.21 -11.43
N THR A 266 14.63 8.25 -11.98
CA THR A 266 14.94 9.68 -11.75
C THR A 266 16.36 10.08 -12.18
N GLU A 267 16.64 11.39 -12.18
CA GLU A 267 18.00 11.90 -12.48
C GLU A 267 19.00 11.57 -11.35
N ASP A 268 18.53 11.54 -10.10
CA ASP A 268 19.34 11.18 -8.93
C ASP A 268 19.74 9.69 -8.92
N GLY A 269 19.08 8.87 -9.75
CA GLY A 269 19.37 7.46 -9.91
C GLY A 269 18.97 6.64 -8.68
N ILE A 270 17.69 6.69 -8.33
CA ILE A 270 17.12 5.89 -7.23
C ILE A 270 17.04 4.43 -7.68
N LEU A 271 17.56 3.52 -6.85
CA LEU A 271 17.58 2.08 -7.11
C LEU A 271 16.19 1.46 -6.89
N VAL A 272 15.67 0.86 -7.95
CA VAL A 272 14.40 0.14 -7.97
C VAL A 272 14.55 -1.24 -8.59
N HIS A 273 13.56 -2.09 -8.39
CA HIS A 273 13.53 -3.45 -8.89
C HIS A 273 12.29 -3.68 -9.76
N ASN A 274 12.53 -4.13 -10.99
CA ASN A 274 11.53 -4.56 -11.97
C ASN A 274 11.17 -6.04 -11.76
N GLY A 275 10.97 -6.45 -10.51
CA GLY A 275 10.81 -7.84 -10.18
C GLY A 275 9.73 -8.03 -9.15
N TYR A 276 8.83 -8.95 -9.47
CA TYR A 276 7.88 -9.48 -8.54
C TYR A 276 8.65 -10.42 -7.61
N SER A 277 8.77 -10.09 -6.33
CA SER A 277 9.48 -10.98 -5.42
C SER A 277 8.59 -12.19 -5.11
N ASP A 278 8.97 -13.37 -5.63
CA ASP A 278 8.47 -14.69 -5.20
C ASP A 278 8.79 -15.01 -3.71
N LYS A 279 9.14 -14.00 -2.90
CA LYS A 279 9.66 -14.13 -1.54
C LYS A 279 8.95 -13.24 -0.51
N ALA A 280 7.90 -12.53 -0.90
CA ALA A 280 6.97 -11.85 0.02
C ALA A 280 5.80 -12.75 0.48
N ASP A 281 5.85 -14.05 0.18
CA ASP A 281 4.76 -14.99 0.47
C ASP A 281 4.85 -15.64 1.88
N ASP A 282 5.88 -15.33 2.66
CA ASP A 282 6.15 -16.01 3.95
C ASP A 282 5.66 -15.26 5.21
N LEU A 283 5.29 -13.96 5.17
CA LEU A 283 4.93 -13.22 6.40
C LEU A 283 3.69 -12.30 6.34
N ALA A 284 3.01 -12.15 5.20
CA ALA A 284 1.79 -11.35 5.10
C ALA A 284 0.65 -12.00 4.28
N LYS A 285 0.44 -13.33 4.43
CA LYS A 285 -0.85 -13.96 4.09
C LYS A 285 -1.94 -13.61 5.11
N ALA A 286 -2.31 -12.34 5.10
CA ALA A 286 -3.60 -11.86 5.58
C ALA A 286 -4.09 -10.64 4.78
N SER A 287 -4.13 -10.73 3.45
CA SER A 287 -5.30 -10.35 2.61
C SER A 287 -4.97 -10.36 1.11
N ASP A 288 -5.63 -11.27 0.37
CA ASP A 288 -5.94 -11.35 -1.07
C ASP A 288 -5.07 -10.58 -2.07
N ASP A 289 -4.55 -11.18 -3.14
CA ASP A 289 -5.38 -11.88 -4.13
C ASP A 289 -4.55 -12.84 -5.01
N SER A 290 -4.67 -14.15 -4.73
CA SER A 290 -4.20 -15.19 -5.65
C SER A 290 -4.98 -15.12 -6.96
N ASP A 291 -4.32 -15.51 -8.05
CA ASP A 291 -4.87 -15.73 -9.39
C ASP A 291 -5.95 -16.83 -9.41
N PHE A 292 -7.07 -16.58 -8.73
CA PHE A 292 -8.26 -17.42 -8.75
C PHE A 292 -9.04 -17.07 -10.01
N ASP A 293 -8.59 -17.63 -11.14
CA ASP A 293 -9.26 -17.48 -12.43
C ASP A 293 -10.69 -18.04 -12.34
N ILE A 294 -11.67 -17.15 -12.17
CA ILE A 294 -13.08 -17.53 -12.07
C ILE A 294 -13.60 -18.12 -13.40
N SER A 295 -12.94 -17.84 -14.53
CA SER A 295 -13.39 -18.25 -15.86
C SER A 295 -13.28 -19.75 -16.10
N LYS A 296 -12.41 -20.44 -15.34
CA LYS A 296 -12.25 -21.91 -15.40
C LYS A 296 -13.45 -22.67 -14.84
N TYR A 297 -14.31 -22.01 -14.06
CA TYR A 297 -15.40 -22.69 -13.34
C TYR A 297 -16.74 -22.57 -14.05
N LYS A 298 -17.23 -23.72 -14.50
CA LYS A 298 -18.57 -23.90 -15.05
C LYS A 298 -19.17 -25.21 -14.53
N LEU A 299 -20.36 -25.13 -13.95
CA LEU A 299 -21.12 -26.29 -13.49
C LEU A 299 -21.32 -27.27 -14.66
N LYS A 300 -20.86 -28.51 -14.47
CA LYS A 300 -20.99 -29.56 -15.48
C LYS A 300 -22.42 -30.13 -15.48
N ASP A 301 -22.85 -30.63 -16.63
CA ASP A 301 -24.16 -31.28 -16.75
C ASP A 301 -24.26 -32.48 -15.79
N GLY A 302 -25.28 -32.49 -14.93
CA GLY A 302 -25.49 -33.52 -13.92
C GLY A 302 -24.74 -33.32 -12.59
N GLN A 303 -23.83 -32.34 -12.49
CA GLN A 303 -23.15 -32.01 -11.23
C GLN A 303 -24.12 -31.27 -10.28
N LYS A 304 -24.12 -31.63 -8.99
CA LYS A 304 -24.90 -30.90 -7.98
C LYS A 304 -24.23 -29.56 -7.67
N LEU A 305 -25.06 -28.55 -7.38
CA LEU A 305 -24.58 -27.21 -7.08
C LEU A 305 -23.72 -27.13 -5.81
N GLY A 306 -24.00 -27.99 -4.81
CA GLY A 306 -23.19 -28.12 -3.60
C GLY A 306 -21.79 -28.61 -3.92
N ASP A 307 -21.69 -29.79 -4.55
CA ASP A 307 -20.45 -30.42 -4.99
C ASP A 307 -19.57 -29.46 -5.83
N PHE A 308 -20.18 -28.69 -6.72
CA PHE A 308 -19.46 -27.66 -7.50
C PHE A 308 -18.89 -26.53 -6.65
N GLY A 309 -19.60 -26.13 -5.59
CA GLY A 309 -19.07 -25.16 -4.63
C GLY A 309 -17.89 -25.72 -3.84
N GLU A 310 -17.97 -26.99 -3.44
CA GLU A 310 -16.89 -27.67 -2.72
C GLU A 310 -15.63 -27.80 -3.58
N ASP A 311 -15.75 -28.13 -4.88
CA ASP A 311 -14.63 -28.14 -5.83
C ASP A 311 -13.93 -26.76 -5.90
N ILE A 312 -14.72 -25.69 -6.00
CA ILE A 312 -14.23 -24.29 -6.04
C ILE A 312 -13.55 -23.92 -4.72
N ALA A 313 -14.12 -24.35 -3.60
CA ALA A 313 -13.61 -24.07 -2.27
C ALA A 313 -12.29 -24.80 -2.00
N GLU A 314 -12.15 -26.06 -2.43
CA GLU A 314 -10.86 -26.76 -2.37
C GLU A 314 -9.79 -26.01 -3.15
N ASP A 315 -10.04 -25.64 -4.41
CA ASP A 315 -9.10 -24.88 -5.23
C ASP A 315 -8.75 -23.51 -4.59
N TYR A 316 -9.73 -22.85 -3.96
CA TYR A 316 -9.55 -21.57 -3.28
C TYR A 316 -8.58 -21.69 -2.09
N TYR A 317 -8.73 -22.74 -1.27
CA TYR A 317 -7.81 -22.99 -0.17
C TYR A 317 -6.47 -23.58 -0.65
N ARG A 318 -6.42 -24.33 -1.77
CA ARG A 318 -5.15 -24.73 -2.40
C ARG A 318 -4.32 -23.51 -2.81
N ALA A 319 -4.94 -22.50 -3.40
CA ALA A 319 -4.27 -21.25 -3.74
C ALA A 319 -3.73 -20.48 -2.51
N GLN A 320 -4.32 -20.70 -1.33
CA GLN A 320 -3.84 -20.15 -0.05
C GLN A 320 -2.76 -21.00 0.63
N GLY A 321 -2.29 -22.08 -0.02
CA GLY A 321 -1.24 -22.95 0.50
C GLY A 321 -1.73 -24.09 1.39
N TYR A 322 -3.02 -24.44 1.37
CA TYR A 322 -3.50 -25.67 2.00
C TYR A 322 -3.40 -26.84 1.00
N ASP A 323 -2.89 -27.99 1.44
CA ASP A 323 -2.56 -29.11 0.55
C ASP A 323 -3.22 -30.44 0.97
N GLU A 324 -3.66 -30.56 2.22
CA GLU A 324 -4.44 -31.69 2.74
C GLU A 324 -5.91 -31.31 2.97
N PHE A 325 -6.84 -32.12 2.44
CA PHE A 325 -8.27 -31.85 2.49
C PHE A 325 -9.04 -33.03 3.07
N TYR A 326 -10.02 -32.73 3.92
CA TYR A 326 -10.97 -33.70 4.45
C TYR A 326 -12.41 -33.20 4.28
N ALA A 327 -13.28 -34.05 3.74
CA ALA A 327 -14.72 -33.86 3.68
C ALA A 327 -15.41 -34.92 4.54
N VAL A 328 -16.39 -34.50 5.35
CA VAL A 328 -17.10 -35.39 6.27
C VAL A 328 -18.58 -35.21 6.06
N GLN A 329 -19.28 -36.23 5.57
CA GLN A 329 -20.70 -36.13 5.29
C GLN A 329 -21.44 -37.43 5.67
N ASN A 330 -22.60 -37.32 6.30
CA ASN A 330 -23.45 -38.48 6.59
C ASN A 330 -24.45 -38.74 5.44
N ARG A 331 -25.22 -39.84 5.53
CA ARG A 331 -26.24 -40.20 4.51
C ARG A 331 -27.32 -39.13 4.30
N SER A 332 -27.53 -38.25 5.27
CA SER A 332 -28.50 -37.16 5.20
C SER A 332 -27.89 -35.86 4.66
N GLY A 333 -26.62 -35.87 4.24
CA GLY A 333 -25.92 -34.70 3.72
C GLY A 333 -25.38 -33.75 4.79
N ASN A 334 -25.47 -34.11 6.07
CA ASN A 334 -24.97 -33.27 7.18
C ASN A 334 -23.51 -33.62 7.47
N GLY A 335 -22.68 -32.60 7.68
CA GLY A 335 -21.32 -32.78 8.18
C GLY A 335 -20.47 -31.51 8.11
N VAL A 336 -19.21 -31.66 7.71
CA VAL A 336 -18.27 -30.54 7.49
C VAL A 336 -17.80 -30.65 6.04
N ASP A 337 -18.12 -29.62 5.25
CA ASP A 337 -17.90 -29.62 3.80
C ASP A 337 -16.40 -29.74 3.50
N ILE A 338 -15.57 -28.88 4.11
CA ILE A 338 -14.12 -28.94 3.96
C ILE A 338 -13.41 -28.72 5.29
N VAL A 339 -12.40 -29.55 5.56
CA VAL A 339 -11.33 -29.29 6.52
C VAL A 339 -10.02 -29.27 5.76
N ALA A 340 -9.46 -28.09 5.56
CA ALA A 340 -8.19 -27.91 4.87
C ALA A 340 -7.06 -27.76 5.90
N ARG A 341 -5.90 -28.37 5.61
CA ARG A 341 -4.69 -28.28 6.40
C ARG A 341 -3.51 -27.94 5.50
N ASN A 342 -2.67 -27.02 5.97
CA ASN A 342 -1.33 -26.82 5.41
C ASN A 342 -0.38 -27.82 6.08
N SER A 343 0.24 -28.69 5.29
CA SER A 343 1.03 -29.79 5.80
C SER A 343 2.32 -29.35 6.48
N GLU A 344 2.90 -28.23 6.02
CA GLU A 344 4.15 -27.61 6.49
C GLU A 344 3.96 -26.87 7.82
N THR A 345 2.99 -25.94 7.89
CA THR A 345 2.74 -25.12 9.09
C THR A 345 1.87 -25.84 10.11
N GLY A 346 1.01 -26.74 9.64
CA GLY A 346 -0.03 -27.39 10.45
C GLY A 346 -1.27 -26.53 10.71
N ASP A 347 -1.37 -25.35 10.09
CA ASP A 347 -2.57 -24.51 10.15
C ASP A 347 -3.76 -25.22 9.52
N MET A 348 -4.94 -25.03 10.11
CA MET A 348 -6.17 -25.69 9.69
C MET A 348 -7.35 -24.72 9.62
N VAL A 349 -8.20 -24.93 8.62
CA VAL A 349 -9.49 -24.24 8.48
C VAL A 349 -10.60 -25.26 8.29
N LYS A 350 -11.70 -25.11 9.03
CA LYS A 350 -12.94 -25.87 8.85
C LYS A 350 -13.98 -24.96 8.23
N VAL A 351 -14.47 -25.34 7.06
CA VAL A 351 -15.22 -24.47 6.17
C VAL A 351 -16.63 -25.03 5.96
N GLU A 352 -17.62 -24.17 6.08
CA GLU A 352 -18.96 -24.40 5.53
C GLU A 352 -19.09 -23.69 4.18
N VAL A 353 -19.44 -24.42 3.13
CA VAL A 353 -19.55 -23.91 1.77
C VAL A 353 -21.02 -23.71 1.43
N LYS A 354 -21.39 -22.49 1.04
CA LYS A 354 -22.74 -22.16 0.58
C LYS A 354 -22.71 -21.69 -0.86
N THR A 355 -23.44 -22.39 -1.73
CA THR A 355 -23.50 -22.06 -3.16
C THR A 355 -24.91 -21.66 -3.56
N THR A 356 -25.06 -20.56 -4.30
CA THR A 356 -26.37 -20.08 -4.75
C THR A 356 -26.39 -19.70 -6.23
N ARG A 357 -27.58 -19.85 -6.83
CA ARG A 357 -27.93 -19.33 -8.17
C ARG A 357 -28.95 -18.19 -8.13
N GLN A 358 -29.30 -17.73 -6.93
CA GLN A 358 -30.36 -16.75 -6.77
C GLN A 358 -29.84 -15.35 -7.11
N ASP A 359 -30.32 -14.78 -8.22
CA ASP A 359 -29.94 -13.44 -8.65
C ASP A 359 -30.10 -12.36 -7.59
N ARG A 360 -31.14 -12.45 -6.75
CA ARG A 360 -31.38 -11.48 -5.66
C ARG A 360 -30.26 -11.39 -4.62
N LEU A 361 -29.38 -12.39 -4.57
CA LEU A 361 -28.23 -12.42 -3.67
C LEU A 361 -26.95 -11.90 -4.35
N TRP A 362 -27.05 -11.48 -5.61
CA TRP A 362 -25.96 -10.99 -6.44
C TRP A 362 -26.39 -9.72 -7.19
N ASN A 363 -25.91 -8.57 -6.74
CA ASN A 363 -26.21 -7.28 -7.35
C ASN A 363 -24.97 -6.71 -8.07
N GLY A 364 -24.63 -7.26 -9.24
CA GLY A 364 -23.55 -6.71 -10.07
C GLY A 364 -22.17 -6.71 -9.42
N GLY A 365 -21.91 -7.60 -8.46
CA GLY A 365 -20.66 -7.67 -7.68
C GLY A 365 -20.90 -7.51 -6.18
N GLU A 366 -21.97 -6.84 -5.76
CA GLU A 366 -22.36 -6.79 -4.34
C GLU A 366 -23.08 -8.08 -3.93
N THR A 367 -22.50 -8.81 -3.00
CA THR A 367 -22.98 -10.11 -2.55
C THR A 367 -23.76 -10.03 -1.24
N ARG A 368 -24.92 -10.70 -1.17
CA ARG A 368 -25.68 -10.87 0.07
C ARG A 368 -25.45 -12.26 0.64
N GLU A 369 -25.18 -12.30 1.93
CA GLU A 369 -24.89 -13.52 2.66
C GLU A 369 -25.91 -14.64 2.40
N ILE A 370 -25.41 -15.85 2.10
CA ILE A 370 -26.24 -17.04 1.90
C ILE A 370 -26.60 -17.63 3.27
N PRO A 371 -27.89 -17.80 3.63
CA PRO A 371 -28.26 -18.18 4.98
C PRO A 371 -27.80 -19.60 5.35
N MET A 372 -27.31 -19.75 6.59
CA MET A 372 -27.02 -21.04 7.20
C MET A 372 -28.26 -21.72 7.79
N SER A 373 -28.15 -23.03 8.06
CA SER A 373 -29.16 -23.78 8.78
C SER A 373 -29.38 -23.23 10.20
N LYS A 374 -30.50 -23.62 10.83
CA LYS A 374 -30.79 -23.20 12.21
C LYS A 374 -29.71 -23.69 13.18
N ASP A 375 -29.29 -24.94 13.03
CA ASP A 375 -28.30 -25.58 13.91
C ASP A 375 -26.92 -24.93 13.77
N GLN A 376 -26.50 -24.62 12.54
CA GLN A 376 -25.24 -23.93 12.26
C GLN A 376 -25.17 -22.56 12.95
N ARG A 377 -26.26 -21.78 12.87
CA ARG A 377 -26.36 -20.47 13.52
C ARG A 377 -26.40 -20.55 15.04
N GLN A 378 -27.10 -21.55 15.60
CA GLN A 378 -27.26 -21.67 17.05
C GLN A 378 -26.02 -22.25 17.75
N MET A 379 -25.32 -23.18 17.10
CA MET A 379 -24.14 -23.82 17.68
C MET A 379 -22.86 -22.98 17.49
N GLY A 380 -22.78 -22.23 16.39
CA GLY A 380 -21.54 -21.57 15.96
C GLY A 380 -20.54 -22.54 15.33
N GLY A 381 -19.60 -22.02 14.54
CA GLY A 381 -18.74 -22.83 13.66
C GLY A 381 -17.86 -23.82 14.38
N GLU A 382 -17.21 -23.39 15.46
CA GLU A 382 -16.34 -24.28 16.22
C GLU A 382 -17.11 -25.46 16.83
N ASN A 383 -18.24 -25.20 17.49
CA ASN A 383 -19.03 -26.25 18.14
C ASN A 383 -19.70 -27.16 17.11
N TYR A 384 -20.28 -26.58 16.05
CA TYR A 384 -20.94 -27.35 15.00
C TYR A 384 -19.96 -28.30 14.32
N THR A 385 -18.83 -27.79 13.83
CA THR A 385 -17.84 -28.62 13.12
C THR A 385 -17.21 -29.66 14.03
N ASN A 386 -16.90 -29.32 15.29
CA ASN A 386 -16.36 -30.30 16.24
C ASN A 386 -17.40 -31.39 16.60
N ASP A 387 -18.68 -31.06 16.77
CA ASP A 387 -19.74 -32.05 17.00
C ASP A 387 -19.83 -33.04 15.83
N ARG A 388 -19.88 -32.54 14.59
CA ARG A 388 -19.93 -33.38 13.39
C ARG A 388 -18.71 -34.28 13.24
N LEU A 389 -17.50 -33.73 13.41
CA LEU A 389 -16.26 -34.53 13.37
C LEU A 389 -16.24 -35.63 14.44
N ASN A 390 -16.68 -35.33 15.67
CA ASN A 390 -16.70 -36.32 16.74
C ASN A 390 -17.72 -37.44 16.50
N ARG A 391 -18.94 -37.12 16.04
CA ARG A 391 -19.96 -38.12 15.68
C ARG A 391 -19.48 -38.99 14.53
N ALA A 392 -18.91 -38.38 13.49
CA ALA A 392 -18.36 -39.11 12.34
C ALA A 392 -17.22 -40.05 12.73
N ALA A 393 -16.30 -39.62 13.60
CA ALA A 393 -15.20 -40.45 14.09
C ALA A 393 -15.68 -41.67 14.90
N LYS A 394 -16.86 -41.59 15.52
CA LYS A 394 -17.52 -42.69 16.24
C LYS A 394 -18.50 -43.49 15.36
N SER A 395 -18.68 -43.10 14.10
CA SER A 395 -19.68 -43.67 13.18
C SER A 395 -21.13 -43.57 13.72
N GLU A 396 -21.40 -42.53 14.51
CA GLU A 396 -22.74 -42.19 15.02
C GLU A 396 -23.53 -41.40 13.95
N ASP A 397 -24.80 -41.05 14.19
CA ASP A 397 -25.56 -40.06 13.39
C ASP A 397 -25.54 -40.31 11.85
N GLY A 398 -25.55 -41.58 11.44
CA GLY A 398 -25.62 -41.99 10.04
C GLY A 398 -24.29 -42.04 9.27
N TYR A 399 -23.14 -41.75 9.89
CA TYR A 399 -21.80 -41.86 9.29
C TYR A 399 -21.34 -43.33 9.19
N THR A 400 -21.80 -44.03 8.16
CA THR A 400 -21.67 -45.50 8.03
C THR A 400 -20.84 -45.93 6.82
N ASP A 401 -20.38 -44.99 6.00
CA ASP A 401 -19.56 -45.23 4.81
C ASP A 401 -18.11 -45.67 5.15
N GLY A 402 -17.69 -45.51 6.40
CA GLY A 402 -16.34 -45.74 6.88
C GLY A 402 -15.30 -44.74 6.37
N HIS A 403 -15.51 -44.15 5.19
CA HIS A 403 -14.66 -43.12 4.61
C HIS A 403 -14.72 -41.83 5.42
N SER A 404 -15.92 -41.26 5.63
CA SER A 404 -16.11 -40.06 6.45
C SER A 404 -15.61 -40.26 7.88
N SER A 405 -15.79 -41.46 8.45
CA SER A 405 -15.25 -41.80 9.78
C SER A 405 -13.72 -41.81 9.83
N LYS A 406 -13.04 -42.27 8.77
CA LYS A 406 -11.57 -42.23 8.68
C LYS A 406 -11.07 -40.79 8.54
N GLN A 407 -11.69 -40.01 7.66
CA GLN A 407 -11.37 -38.62 7.44
C GLN A 407 -11.54 -37.79 8.73
N ALA A 408 -12.67 -37.97 9.44
CA ALA A 408 -12.92 -37.32 10.71
C ALA A 408 -11.87 -37.66 11.79
N LYS A 409 -11.43 -38.92 11.86
CA LYS A 409 -10.35 -39.34 12.78
C LYS A 409 -9.02 -38.64 12.44
N LYS A 410 -8.68 -38.51 11.16
CA LYS A 410 -7.47 -37.80 10.71
C LYS A 410 -7.56 -36.31 11.03
N ALA A 411 -8.67 -35.66 10.67
CA ALA A 411 -8.92 -34.25 10.98
C ALA A 411 -8.84 -33.95 12.50
N LEU A 412 -9.45 -34.79 13.35
CA LEU A 412 -9.36 -34.62 14.81
C LEU A 412 -7.95 -34.85 15.36
N LYS A 413 -7.19 -35.79 14.79
CA LYS A 413 -5.79 -36.04 15.15
C LYS A 413 -4.93 -34.82 14.79
N ASP A 414 -5.10 -34.28 13.60
CA ASP A 414 -4.34 -33.13 13.12
C ASP A 414 -4.72 -31.86 13.88
N GLN A 415 -6.01 -31.66 14.20
CA GLN A 415 -6.46 -30.56 15.06
C GLN A 415 -5.81 -30.62 16.45
N ARG A 416 -5.65 -31.81 17.03
CA ARG A 416 -4.93 -31.99 18.31
C ARG A 416 -3.45 -31.70 18.17
N LYS A 417 -2.83 -32.03 17.02
CA LYS A 417 -1.43 -31.73 16.73
C LYS A 417 -1.22 -30.22 16.58
N ALA A 418 -2.06 -29.55 15.78
CA ALA A 418 -2.04 -28.11 15.56
C ALA A 418 -2.12 -27.34 16.88
N LYS A 419 -3.09 -27.70 17.76
CA LYS A 419 -3.22 -27.10 19.09
C LYS A 419 -1.98 -27.30 19.98
N LYS A 420 -1.24 -28.41 19.84
CA LYS A 420 -0.01 -28.67 20.61
C LYS A 420 1.18 -27.89 20.07
N THR A 421 1.25 -27.68 18.75
CA THR A 421 2.37 -26.99 18.09
C THR A 421 2.17 -25.48 17.96
N GLY A 422 1.01 -24.96 18.41
CA GLY A 422 0.67 -23.54 18.31
C GLY A 422 0.15 -23.12 16.93
N ALA A 423 -0.13 -24.07 16.03
CA ALA A 423 -0.70 -23.78 14.72
C ALA A 423 -2.17 -23.35 14.84
N LYS A 424 -2.60 -22.46 13.93
CA LYS A 424 -3.93 -21.86 13.95
C LYS A 424 -4.98 -22.86 13.50
N VAL A 425 -6.11 -22.92 14.24
CA VAL A 425 -7.29 -23.70 13.84
C VAL A 425 -8.49 -22.76 13.86
N LYS A 426 -9.04 -22.45 12.68
CA LYS A 426 -10.17 -21.52 12.53
C LYS A 426 -11.40 -22.16 11.88
N THR A 427 -12.53 -21.48 11.98
CA THR A 427 -13.78 -21.85 11.30
C THR A 427 -14.31 -20.69 10.48
N GLU A 428 -14.69 -20.98 9.24
CA GLU A 428 -15.13 -19.98 8.28
C GLU A 428 -16.35 -20.47 7.49
N LYS A 429 -17.04 -19.52 6.87
CA LYS A 429 -18.09 -19.79 5.90
C LYS A 429 -17.64 -19.22 4.56
N LEU A 430 -17.87 -19.95 3.48
CA LEU A 430 -17.51 -19.53 2.13
C LEU A 430 -18.76 -19.46 1.24
N ASP A 431 -19.11 -18.26 0.78
CA ASP A 431 -20.27 -18.03 -0.08
C ASP A 431 -19.84 -17.99 -1.55
N ILE A 432 -20.48 -18.81 -2.40
CA ILE A 432 -20.17 -18.98 -3.82
C ILE A 432 -21.40 -18.64 -4.66
N TYR A 433 -21.22 -17.75 -5.63
CA TYR A 433 -22.30 -17.21 -6.45
C TYR A 433 -22.17 -17.67 -7.88
N VAL A 434 -23.16 -18.43 -8.35
CA VAL A 434 -23.17 -19.04 -9.68
C VAL A 434 -24.29 -18.41 -10.50
N ASP A 435 -24.05 -18.16 -11.78
CA ASP A 435 -25.07 -17.64 -12.67
C ASP A 435 -26.06 -18.70 -13.15
N LYS A 436 -27.10 -18.25 -13.86
CA LYS A 436 -28.12 -19.12 -14.45
C LYS A 436 -27.55 -20.10 -15.48
N THR A 437 -26.41 -19.78 -16.09
CA THR A 437 -25.70 -20.60 -17.07
C THR A 437 -24.74 -21.60 -16.41
N GLY A 438 -24.59 -21.54 -15.08
CA GLY A 438 -23.70 -22.39 -14.31
C GLY A 438 -22.27 -21.86 -14.18
N LYS A 439 -21.95 -20.65 -14.65
CA LYS A 439 -20.63 -20.06 -14.48
C LYS A 439 -20.48 -19.39 -13.12
N LEU A 440 -19.27 -19.40 -12.57
CA LEU A 440 -18.94 -18.64 -11.36
C LEU A 440 -19.03 -17.13 -11.65
N ARG A 441 -19.67 -16.37 -10.77
CA ARG A 441 -19.90 -14.91 -10.96
C ARG A 441 -18.77 -14.04 -10.42
N GLY A 442 -18.05 -14.52 -9.42
CA GLY A 442 -16.99 -13.79 -8.73
C GLY A 442 -16.22 -14.71 -7.79
N LYS A 443 -15.19 -14.18 -7.13
CA LYS A 443 -14.38 -14.96 -6.19
C LYS A 443 -15.22 -15.46 -5.01
N PRO A 444 -14.90 -16.62 -4.42
CA PRO A 444 -15.55 -17.09 -3.20
C PRO A 444 -15.43 -16.05 -2.07
N GLU A 445 -16.53 -15.81 -1.38
CA GLU A 445 -16.63 -14.77 -0.36
C GLU A 445 -16.48 -15.37 1.04
N VAL A 446 -15.37 -15.07 1.72
CA VAL A 446 -15.15 -15.52 3.11
C VAL A 446 -16.01 -14.70 4.06
N ARG A 447 -16.88 -15.39 4.80
CA ARG A 447 -17.76 -14.82 5.82
C ARG A 447 -17.39 -15.39 7.18
N LYS A 448 -17.60 -14.58 8.22
CA LYS A 448 -17.63 -15.10 9.59
C LYS A 448 -18.79 -16.09 9.69
N TRP A 449 -18.56 -17.17 10.44
CA TRP A 449 -19.61 -18.09 10.82
C TRP A 449 -20.65 -17.39 11.69
#